data_AF-A0A661CM78-F1
#
_entry.id   AF-A0A661CM78-F1
#
_cell.length_a   1.000
_cell.length_b   1.000
_cell.length_c   1.000
_cell.angle_alpha   90.00
_cell.angle_beta   90.00
_cell.angle_gamma   90.00
#
_symmetry.space_group_name_H-M   'P 1'
#
loop_
_entity.id
_entity.type
_entity.pdbx_description
1 polymer ?
#
loop_
_entity_poly.entity_id
_entity_poly.type
_entity_poly.pdbx_seq_one_letter_code
_entity_poly.pdbx_strand_id
1 'polypeptide(L)'
;KMTELVEFEDKGHQDEEAKEMWSLNHGIAQANLTALFYNDERFRAITELSLDPSQIDLKQFGVKAKDELIPDICLYQKKEPRPKKARDIMKMTEMPIVALEILSPKQSIDDILAKFEAYFALSVKSCWLVAPSLETVTVYANMADYKSFGTHESEVIDEVMDIHLPIQKIFEW
;
A
#
# COMPACT_ATOMS: atom_id res chain seq x y z
N LYS A 1 28.88 -3.74 -55.10
CA LYS A 1 27.40 -3.69 -54.94
C LYS A 1 27.07 -4.57 -53.73
N MET A 2 26.60 -3.94 -52.66
CA MET A 2 26.04 -4.46 -51.39
C MET A 2 26.59 -5.76 -50.80
N THR A 3 27.41 -5.62 -49.77
CA THR A 3 27.32 -6.46 -48.57
C THR A 3 26.27 -5.81 -47.68
N GLU A 4 25.14 -6.49 -47.47
CA GLU A 4 24.11 -6.09 -46.51
C GLU A 4 24.70 -6.20 -45.09
N LEU A 5 24.93 -5.04 -44.47
CA LEU A 5 25.06 -4.92 -43.03
C LEU A 5 23.65 -5.04 -42.46
N VAL A 6 23.35 -6.19 -41.88
CA VAL A 6 22.16 -6.37 -41.06
C VAL A 6 22.35 -5.51 -39.82
N GLU A 7 21.74 -4.33 -39.82
CA GLU A 7 21.51 -3.54 -38.61
C GLU A 7 20.64 -4.41 -37.69
N PHE A 8 21.23 -4.87 -36.58
CA PHE A 8 20.46 -5.41 -35.47
C PHE A 8 19.64 -4.25 -34.90
N GLU A 9 18.40 -4.12 -35.38
CA GLU A 9 17.38 -3.36 -34.69
C GLU A 9 17.22 -3.98 -33.29
N ASP A 10 17.71 -3.27 -32.28
CA ASP A 10 17.40 -3.50 -30.87
C ASP A 10 15.91 -3.18 -30.63
N LYS A 11 15.06 -4.07 -31.13
CA LYS A 11 13.62 -4.12 -30.85
C LYS A 11 13.37 -5.21 -29.81
N GLY A 12 13.92 -5.00 -28.62
CA GLY A 12 13.58 -5.74 -27.41
C GLY A 12 12.81 -4.82 -26.47
N HIS A 13 11.49 -5.00 -26.40
CA HIS A 13 10.56 -4.28 -25.53
C HIS A 13 11.11 -3.99 -24.13
N GLN A 14 11.49 -2.74 -23.86
CA GLN A 14 11.65 -2.20 -22.51
C GLN A 14 10.47 -1.27 -22.18
N ASP A 15 9.26 -1.78 -22.37
CA ASP A 15 8.05 -1.29 -21.69
C ASP A 15 7.55 -2.42 -20.75
N GLU A 16 8.48 -3.12 -20.09
CA GLU A 16 8.15 -3.69 -18.79
C GLU A 16 8.03 -2.48 -17.87
N GLU A 17 6.79 -2.10 -17.53
CA GLU A 17 6.45 -1.26 -16.38
C GLU A 17 7.56 -1.40 -15.35
N ALA A 18 8.31 -0.31 -15.10
CA ALA A 18 9.47 -0.34 -14.22
C ALA A 18 9.10 -1.12 -12.96
N LYS A 19 9.50 -2.40 -12.88
CA LYS A 19 9.04 -3.32 -11.83
C LYS A 19 9.21 -2.56 -10.52
N GLU A 20 8.11 -2.37 -9.79
CA GLU A 20 8.11 -1.69 -8.51
C GLU A 20 9.25 -2.28 -7.68
N MET A 21 10.33 -1.51 -7.56
CA MET A 21 11.56 -2.00 -6.97
C MET A 21 11.50 -1.63 -5.50
N TRP A 22 11.03 -2.58 -4.70
CA TRP A 22 11.02 -2.50 -3.26
C TRP A 22 12.43 -2.14 -2.77
N SER A 23 12.53 -1.02 -2.06
CA SER A 23 13.80 -0.52 -1.51
C SER A 23 14.06 -1.10 -0.12
N LEU A 24 15.31 -1.04 0.36
CA LEU A 24 15.66 -1.54 1.70
C LEU A 24 14.79 -0.92 2.80
N ASN A 25 14.67 0.42 2.81
CA ASN A 25 13.89 1.13 3.82
C ASN A 25 12.39 0.87 3.68
N HIS A 26 11.90 0.66 2.45
CA HIS A 26 10.51 0.22 2.23
C HIS A 26 10.26 -1.13 2.93
N GLY A 27 11.09 -2.14 2.64
CA GLY A 27 10.92 -3.47 3.22
C GLY A 27 11.07 -3.49 4.74
N ILE A 28 12.01 -2.72 5.31
CA ILE A 28 12.17 -2.59 6.76
C ILE A 28 10.92 -1.95 7.38
N ALA A 29 10.45 -0.83 6.83
CA ALA A 29 9.25 -0.16 7.33
C ALA A 29 8.01 -1.07 7.25
N GLN A 30 7.84 -1.81 6.15
CA GLN A 30 6.74 -2.75 5.97
C GLN A 30 6.76 -3.87 7.02
N ALA A 31 7.95 -4.44 7.28
CA ALA A 31 8.13 -5.47 8.29
C ALA A 31 7.86 -4.95 9.71
N ASN A 32 8.39 -3.77 10.05
CA ASN A 32 8.20 -3.13 11.35
C ASN A 32 6.72 -2.82 11.60
N LEU A 33 6.04 -2.20 10.64
CA LEU A 33 4.60 -1.93 10.71
C LEU A 33 3.80 -3.21 10.88
N THR A 34 4.08 -4.23 10.08
CA THR A 34 3.38 -5.52 10.18
C THR A 34 3.56 -6.15 11.56
N ALA A 35 4.78 -6.11 12.13
CA ALA A 35 5.04 -6.61 13.48
C ALA A 35 4.33 -5.79 14.56
N LEU A 36 4.30 -4.47 14.42
CA LEU A 36 3.57 -3.58 15.33
C LEU A 36 2.06 -3.87 15.31
N PHE A 37 1.47 -3.98 14.12
CA PHE A 37 0.05 -4.32 13.97
C PHE A 37 -0.28 -5.75 14.42
N TYR A 38 0.64 -6.69 14.28
CA TYR A 38 0.44 -8.06 14.76
C TYR A 38 0.23 -8.12 16.28
N ASN A 39 0.82 -7.17 17.03
CA ASN A 39 0.65 -7.08 18.48
C ASN A 39 -0.70 -6.47 18.89
N ASP A 40 -1.46 -5.88 17.96
CA ASP A 40 -2.83 -5.44 18.20
C ASP A 40 -3.81 -6.59 17.87
N GLU A 41 -4.34 -7.24 18.91
CA GLU A 41 -5.22 -8.38 18.75
C GLU A 41 -6.55 -8.06 18.06
N ARG A 42 -6.91 -6.77 17.90
CA ARG A 42 -8.12 -6.34 17.18
C ARG A 42 -7.99 -6.59 15.68
N PHE A 43 -6.77 -6.69 15.15
CA PHE A 43 -6.52 -6.68 13.71
C PHE A 43 -5.82 -7.95 13.20
N ARG A 44 -5.94 -8.15 11.89
CA ARG A 44 -5.08 -9.02 11.10
C ARG A 44 -4.42 -8.16 10.03
N ALA A 45 -3.10 -8.00 10.15
CA ALA A 45 -2.27 -7.40 9.11
C ALA A 45 -1.96 -8.42 8.02
N ILE A 46 -2.09 -8.01 6.76
CA ILE A 46 -1.81 -8.81 5.56
C ILE A 46 -1.06 -7.93 4.58
N THR A 47 0.10 -8.39 4.10
CA THR A 47 0.92 -7.67 3.12
C THR A 47 0.58 -8.09 1.69
N GLU A 48 0.68 -7.17 0.73
CA GLU A 48 0.57 -7.46 -0.71
C GLU A 48 -0.71 -8.21 -1.10
N LEU A 49 -1.83 -7.93 -0.45
CA LEU A 49 -3.11 -8.60 -0.73
C LEU A 49 -3.78 -7.99 -1.96
N SER A 50 -4.01 -8.80 -2.98
CA SER A 50 -4.83 -8.39 -4.14
C SER A 50 -6.30 -8.19 -3.73
N LEU A 51 -6.81 -6.98 -3.94
CA LEU A 51 -8.19 -6.58 -3.70
C LEU A 51 -8.98 -6.56 -5.02
N ASP A 52 -10.28 -6.89 -4.95
CA ASP A 52 -11.22 -6.82 -6.07
C ASP A 52 -11.94 -5.46 -6.12
N PRO A 53 -11.51 -4.50 -6.95
CA PRO A 53 -12.12 -3.18 -7.05
C PRO A 53 -13.36 -3.16 -7.96
N SER A 54 -13.87 -4.29 -8.45
CA SER A 54 -14.92 -4.35 -9.49
C SER A 54 -16.24 -3.64 -9.16
N GLN A 55 -16.42 -3.19 -7.92
CA GLN A 55 -17.53 -2.34 -7.49
C GLN A 55 -17.43 -0.89 -7.98
N ILE A 56 -16.25 -0.44 -8.42
CA ILE A 56 -15.98 0.92 -8.90
C ILE A 56 -15.18 0.90 -10.21
N ASP A 57 -15.24 1.98 -10.99
CA ASP A 57 -14.32 2.21 -12.11
C ASP A 57 -13.04 2.90 -11.58
N LEU A 58 -11.91 2.19 -11.58
CA LEU A 58 -10.62 2.73 -11.11
C LEU A 58 -10.11 3.90 -11.97
N LYS A 59 -10.49 3.96 -13.25
CA LYS A 59 -10.00 4.99 -14.17
C LYS A 59 -10.43 6.39 -13.77
N GLN A 60 -11.56 6.52 -13.08
CA GLN A 60 -12.05 7.83 -12.62
C GLN A 60 -11.12 8.48 -11.59
N PHE A 61 -10.30 7.68 -10.90
CA PHE A 61 -9.33 8.13 -9.90
C PHE A 61 -7.90 8.24 -10.47
N GLY A 62 -7.70 7.95 -11.76
CA GLY A 62 -6.36 7.95 -12.36
C GLY A 62 -5.47 6.77 -11.94
N VAL A 63 -6.04 5.75 -11.29
CA VAL A 63 -5.30 4.53 -10.92
C VAL A 63 -4.92 3.75 -12.19
N LYS A 64 -3.63 3.46 -12.34
CA LYS A 64 -3.06 2.76 -13.51
C LYS A 64 -3.42 1.26 -13.54
N ALA A 65 -3.56 0.64 -12.37
CA ALA A 65 -3.92 -0.76 -12.24
C ALA A 65 -5.31 -1.02 -12.83
N LYS A 66 -5.42 -2.04 -13.68
CA LYS A 66 -6.65 -2.29 -14.44
C LYS A 66 -7.66 -3.15 -13.68
N ASP A 67 -7.18 -4.13 -12.92
CA ASP A 67 -8.03 -5.21 -12.42
C ASP A 67 -7.93 -5.45 -10.91
N GLU A 68 -6.99 -4.81 -10.21
CA GLU A 68 -6.79 -4.97 -8.77
C GLU A 68 -6.16 -3.75 -8.11
N LEU A 69 -6.32 -3.67 -6.79
CA LEU A 69 -5.53 -2.80 -5.94
C LEU A 69 -4.70 -3.70 -5.02
N ILE A 70 -3.43 -3.36 -4.84
CA ILE A 70 -2.51 -4.08 -3.95
C ILE A 70 -1.92 -3.05 -2.99
N PRO A 71 -2.47 -2.90 -1.78
CA PRO A 71 -1.84 -2.10 -0.73
C PRO A 71 -0.65 -2.87 -0.15
N ASP A 72 0.40 -2.15 0.24
CA ASP A 72 1.57 -2.74 0.92
C ASP A 72 1.16 -3.46 2.21
N ILE A 73 0.22 -2.88 2.97
CA ILE A 73 -0.37 -3.52 4.16
C ILE A 73 -1.87 -3.23 4.22
N CYS A 74 -2.64 -4.28 4.42
CA CYS A 74 -4.06 -4.24 4.72
C CYS A 74 -4.30 -4.61 6.19
N LEU A 75 -5.20 -3.90 6.88
CA LEU A 75 -5.75 -4.35 8.16
C LEU A 75 -7.20 -4.79 7.98
N TYR A 76 -7.50 -5.97 8.49
CA TYR A 76 -8.88 -6.46 8.68
C TYR A 76 -9.17 -6.59 10.17
N GLN A 77 -10.42 -6.38 10.57
CA GLN A 77 -10.85 -6.77 11.91
C GLN A 77 -10.65 -8.28 12.09
N LYS A 78 -10.05 -8.68 13.22
CA LYS A 78 -9.86 -10.08 13.56
C LYS A 78 -11.21 -10.69 13.96
N LYS A 79 -11.90 -11.26 12.98
CA LYS A 79 -13.16 -11.99 13.17
C LYS A 79 -12.88 -13.47 13.38
N GLU A 80 -13.59 -14.10 14.31
CA GLU A 80 -13.77 -15.55 14.36
C GLU A 80 -15.03 -15.93 13.58
N PRO A 81 -15.04 -17.06 12.83
CA PRO A 81 -13.99 -18.06 12.72
C PRO A 81 -12.87 -17.69 11.71
N ARG A 82 -11.67 -18.24 11.92
CA ARG A 82 -10.53 -18.14 10.98
C ARG A 82 -10.90 -18.56 9.54
N PRO A 83 -10.23 -17.98 8.51
CA PRO A 83 -10.42 -18.38 7.12
C PRO A 83 -10.26 -19.89 6.91
N LYS A 84 -11.13 -20.50 6.09
CA LYS A 84 -11.11 -21.94 5.81
C LYS A 84 -9.91 -22.27 4.92
N LYS A 85 -9.04 -23.18 5.38
CA LYS A 85 -7.79 -23.59 4.68
C LYS A 85 -7.96 -24.32 3.34
N ALA A 86 -9.18 -24.60 2.89
CA ALA A 86 -9.43 -25.56 1.81
C ALA A 86 -9.13 -25.00 0.40
N ARG A 87 -9.47 -23.73 0.15
CA ARG A 87 -9.13 -23.01 -1.07
C ARG A 87 -8.75 -21.59 -0.68
N ASP A 88 -7.61 -21.15 -1.17
CA ASP A 88 -7.13 -19.80 -0.92
C ASP A 88 -7.91 -18.76 -1.74
N ILE A 89 -7.85 -17.51 -1.32
CA ILE A 89 -8.50 -16.38 -1.97
C ILE A 89 -7.44 -15.63 -2.77
N MET A 90 -7.51 -15.71 -4.09
CA MET A 90 -6.55 -15.05 -4.98
C MET A 90 -6.77 -13.52 -5.05
N LYS A 91 -8.03 -13.09 -4.91
CA LYS A 91 -8.43 -11.68 -4.96
C LYS A 91 -9.57 -11.46 -3.98
N MET A 92 -9.36 -10.56 -3.01
CA MET A 92 -10.23 -10.36 -1.88
C MET A 92 -11.34 -9.36 -2.20
N THR A 93 -12.60 -9.77 -2.02
CA THR A 93 -13.78 -8.91 -2.30
C THR A 93 -14.24 -8.11 -1.09
N GLU A 94 -13.97 -8.58 0.13
CA GLU A 94 -14.15 -7.78 1.35
C GLU A 94 -12.98 -6.79 1.44
N MET A 95 -13.28 -5.50 1.49
CA MET A 95 -12.26 -4.44 1.57
C MET A 95 -11.67 -4.36 2.98
N PRO A 96 -10.38 -4.00 3.12
CA PRO A 96 -9.78 -3.81 4.43
C PRO A 96 -10.41 -2.59 5.13
N ILE A 97 -10.30 -2.57 6.46
CA ILE A 97 -10.70 -1.39 7.24
C ILE A 97 -9.63 -0.29 7.19
N VAL A 98 -8.36 -0.67 7.01
CA VAL A 98 -7.22 0.26 6.84
C VAL A 98 -6.34 -0.24 5.69
N ALA A 99 -5.92 0.68 4.82
CA ALA A 99 -4.92 0.41 3.80
C ALA A 99 -3.69 1.29 4.04
N LEU A 100 -2.49 0.72 3.91
CA LEU A 100 -1.24 1.45 4.02
C LEU A 100 -0.45 1.34 2.74
N GLU A 101 0.21 2.44 2.40
CA GLU A 101 1.08 2.60 1.25
C GLU A 101 2.40 3.19 1.72
N ILE A 102 3.50 2.50 1.44
CA ILE A 102 4.84 2.88 1.85
C ILE A 102 5.56 3.39 0.60
N LEU A 103 5.93 4.66 0.62
CA LEU A 103 6.55 5.32 -0.51
C LEU A 103 7.89 4.66 -0.85
N SER A 104 7.98 4.07 -2.04
CA SER A 104 9.26 3.65 -2.61
C SER A 104 9.92 4.83 -3.36
N PRO A 105 11.26 4.83 -3.56
CA PRO A 105 11.97 5.99 -4.11
C PRO A 105 11.54 6.44 -5.50
N LYS A 106 10.88 5.58 -6.29
CA LYS A 106 10.44 5.87 -7.65
C LYS A 106 8.93 6.07 -7.78
N GLN A 107 8.18 5.83 -6.71
CA GLN A 107 6.74 5.95 -6.71
C GLN A 107 6.34 7.42 -6.50
N SER A 108 5.35 7.87 -7.25
CA SER A 108 4.78 9.20 -7.07
C SER A 108 3.83 9.21 -5.87
N ILE A 109 3.83 10.32 -5.12
CA ILE A 109 2.79 10.57 -4.11
C ILE A 109 1.41 10.63 -4.78
N ASP A 110 1.30 11.23 -5.97
CA ASP A 110 0.02 11.31 -6.70
C ASP A 110 -0.53 9.93 -7.07
N ASP A 111 0.34 8.96 -7.39
CA ASP A 111 -0.07 7.58 -7.65
C ASP A 111 -0.66 6.92 -6.39
N ILE A 112 -0.11 7.22 -5.20
CA ILE A 112 -0.64 6.75 -3.92
C ILE A 112 -1.96 7.44 -3.58
N LEU A 113 -2.05 8.76 -3.77
CA LEU A 113 -3.27 9.51 -3.48
C LEU A 113 -4.43 9.06 -4.38
N ALA A 114 -4.18 8.75 -5.65
CA ALA A 114 -5.15 8.11 -6.52
C ALA A 114 -5.67 6.77 -5.96
N LYS A 115 -4.78 5.95 -5.39
CA LYS A 115 -5.18 4.71 -4.70
C LYS A 115 -6.04 5.01 -3.47
N PHE A 116 -5.73 6.05 -2.70
CA PHE A 116 -6.52 6.44 -1.53
C PHE A 116 -7.93 6.87 -1.90
N GLU A 117 -8.11 7.63 -2.97
CA GLU A 117 -9.45 7.97 -3.48
C GLU A 117 -10.26 6.70 -3.80
N ALA A 118 -9.63 5.72 -4.46
CA ALA A 118 -10.26 4.44 -4.74
C ALA A 118 -10.56 3.64 -3.45
N TYR A 119 -9.65 3.59 -2.48
CA TYR A 119 -9.86 2.92 -1.19
C TYR A 119 -11.03 3.53 -0.42
N PHE A 120 -11.12 4.86 -0.35
CA PHE A 120 -12.23 5.53 0.32
C PHE A 120 -13.55 5.33 -0.43
N ALA A 121 -13.56 5.34 -1.77
CA ALA A 121 -14.73 4.98 -2.57
C ALA A 121 -15.19 3.53 -2.32
N LEU A 122 -14.25 2.65 -1.98
CA LEU A 122 -14.47 1.26 -1.56
C LEU A 122 -14.71 1.09 -0.05
N SER A 123 -14.98 2.19 0.67
CA SER A 123 -15.34 2.22 2.09
C SER A 123 -14.26 1.80 3.09
N VAL A 124 -12.98 1.78 2.69
CA VAL A 124 -11.84 1.73 3.61
C VAL A 124 -11.94 2.92 4.59
N LYS A 125 -11.68 2.69 5.88
CA LYS A 125 -11.96 3.68 6.95
C LYS A 125 -10.86 4.71 7.12
N SER A 126 -9.60 4.29 6.95
CA SER A 126 -8.45 5.17 6.98
C SER A 126 -7.36 4.65 6.05
N CYS A 127 -6.54 5.57 5.54
CA CYS A 127 -5.38 5.25 4.72
C CYS A 127 -4.11 5.86 5.32
N TRP A 128 -2.99 5.14 5.29
CA TRP A 128 -1.71 5.67 5.79
C TRP A 128 -0.70 5.77 4.65
N LEU A 129 -0.12 6.95 4.47
CA LEU A 129 1.04 7.18 3.62
C LEU A 129 2.29 7.20 4.50
N VAL A 130 3.17 6.24 4.32
CA VAL A 130 4.44 6.13 5.05
C VAL A 130 5.56 6.55 4.12
N ALA A 131 6.37 7.53 4.51
CA ALA A 131 7.51 7.98 3.70
C ALA A 131 8.82 7.68 4.45
N PRO A 132 9.45 6.52 4.20
CA PRO A 132 10.68 6.11 4.87
C PRO A 132 11.83 7.13 4.80
N SER A 133 11.99 7.80 3.66
CA SER A 133 13.07 8.78 3.46
C SER A 133 12.93 10.06 4.28
N LEU A 134 11.72 10.34 4.77
CA LEU A 134 11.41 11.52 5.59
C LEU A 134 11.11 11.12 7.05
N GLU A 135 11.05 9.83 7.35
CA GLU A 135 10.61 9.30 8.65
C GLU A 135 9.26 9.90 9.09
N THR A 136 8.34 10.00 8.12
CA THR A 136 6.99 10.55 8.35
C THR A 136 5.91 9.54 8.03
N VAL A 137 4.83 9.59 8.81
CA VAL A 137 3.57 8.89 8.52
C VAL A 137 2.45 9.92 8.42
N THR A 138 1.66 9.87 7.36
CA THR A 138 0.45 10.68 7.23
C THR A 138 -0.77 9.77 7.24
N VAL A 139 -1.66 9.98 8.22
CA VAL A 139 -2.89 9.23 8.39
C VAL A 139 -4.05 10.04 7.84
N TYR A 140 -4.81 9.46 6.92
CA TYR A 140 -5.98 10.05 6.28
C TYR A 140 -7.24 9.40 6.83
N ALA A 141 -8.13 10.19 7.44
CA ALA A 141 -9.50 9.77 7.76
C ALA A 141 -10.41 9.86 6.51
N ASN A 142 -10.08 10.78 5.60
CA ASN A 142 -10.58 10.88 4.23
C ASN A 142 -9.63 11.81 3.44
N MET A 143 -9.93 12.07 2.16
CA MET A 143 -9.06 12.91 1.31
C MET A 143 -8.91 14.38 1.78
N ALA A 144 -9.82 14.89 2.60
CA ALA A 144 -9.81 16.27 3.10
C ALA A 144 -9.37 16.38 4.58
N ASP A 145 -9.24 15.26 5.29
CA ASP A 145 -8.91 15.24 6.71
C ASP A 145 -7.79 14.24 6.97
N TYR A 146 -6.60 14.77 7.28
CA TYR A 146 -5.40 14.01 7.49
C TYR A 146 -4.44 14.69 8.47
N LYS A 147 -3.59 13.88 9.08
CA LYS A 147 -2.57 14.34 10.02
C LYS A 147 -1.23 13.65 9.76
N SER A 148 -0.16 14.44 9.70
CA SER A 148 1.20 13.96 9.56
C SER A 148 1.91 13.91 10.91
N PHE A 149 2.72 12.87 11.08
CA PHE A 149 3.55 12.60 12.25
C PHE A 149 4.98 12.39 11.75
N GLY A 150 5.95 12.99 12.41
CA GLY A 150 7.38 12.84 12.12
C GLY A 150 8.16 12.41 13.37
N THR A 151 9.47 12.62 13.34
CA THR A 151 10.39 12.13 14.37
C THR A 151 10.28 12.87 15.71
N HIS A 152 9.58 14.00 15.76
CA HIS A 152 9.37 14.77 16.98
C HIS A 152 8.18 14.28 17.82
N GLU A 153 7.26 13.55 17.21
CA GLU A 153 6.12 12.92 17.86
C GLU A 153 6.53 11.59 18.52
N SER A 154 5.85 11.19 19.59
CA SER A 154 6.08 9.89 20.23
C SER A 154 5.34 8.75 19.54
N GLU A 155 4.21 9.04 18.92
CA GLU A 155 3.34 8.05 18.31
C GLU A 155 2.63 8.59 17.07
N VAL A 156 2.30 7.67 16.17
CA VAL A 156 1.32 7.84 15.10
C VAL A 156 -0.05 7.48 15.66
N ILE A 157 -1.04 8.33 15.42
CA ILE A 157 -2.41 8.13 15.88
C ILE A 157 -3.35 8.11 14.68
N ASP A 158 -4.11 7.03 14.55
CA ASP A 158 -5.30 6.95 13.70
C ASP A 158 -6.54 7.00 14.58
N GLU A 159 -7.17 8.16 14.60
CA GLU A 159 -8.35 8.42 15.44
C GLU A 159 -9.60 7.68 14.96
N VAL A 160 -9.67 7.30 13.67
CA VAL A 160 -10.82 6.57 13.10
C VAL A 160 -10.85 5.14 13.61
N MET A 161 -9.67 4.53 13.71
CA MET A 161 -9.52 3.13 14.11
C MET A 161 -8.98 2.94 15.53
N ASP A 162 -8.74 4.04 16.25
CA ASP A 162 -8.15 4.05 17.59
C ASP A 162 -6.82 3.28 17.62
N ILE A 163 -5.94 3.55 16.65
CA ILE A 163 -4.62 2.91 16.54
C ILE A 163 -3.56 3.89 17.01
N HIS A 164 -2.69 3.42 17.90
CA HIS A 164 -1.58 4.17 18.46
C HIS A 164 -0.30 3.36 18.29
N LEU A 165 0.64 3.82 17.46
CA LEU A 165 1.92 3.14 17.21
C LEU A 165 3.10 4.05 17.53
N PRO A 166 4.15 3.57 18.24
CA PRO A 166 5.35 4.36 18.48
C PRO A 166 6.12 4.61 17.18
N ILE A 167 6.23 5.87 16.74
CA ILE A 167 6.77 6.21 15.42
C ILE A 167 8.24 5.79 15.27
N GLN A 168 9.01 5.83 16.35
CA GLN A 168 10.42 5.43 16.34
C GLN A 168 10.60 3.94 15.99
N LYS A 169 9.62 3.08 16.31
CA LYS A 169 9.69 1.65 15.96
C LYS A 169 9.34 1.39 14.49
N ILE A 170 8.64 2.31 13.82
CA ILE A 170 8.34 2.18 12.39
C ILE A 170 9.63 2.33 11.60
N PHE A 171 10.48 3.27 12.01
CA PHE A 171 11.73 3.65 11.35
C PHE A 171 12.98 3.12 12.08
N GLU A 172 12.87 1.99 12.77
CA GLU A 172 14.01 1.29 13.38
C GLU A 172 14.77 0.54 12.28
N TRP A 173 15.78 1.20 11.71
CA TRP A 173 16.62 0.73 10.60
C TRP A 173 17.74 -0.22 11.01
#